data_AF-A0A9P9IGJ9-F1
#
_entry.id   AF-A0A9P9IGJ9-F1
#
_cell.length_a   1.000
_cell.length_b   1.000
_cell.length_c   1.000
_cell.angle_alpha   90.00
_cell.angle_beta   90.00
_cell.angle_gamma   90.00
#
_symmetry.space_group_name_H-M   'P 1'
#
loop_
_entity.id
_entity.type
_entity.pdbx_description
1 polymer ?
#
loop_
_entity_poly.entity_id
_entity_poly.type
_entity_poly.pdbx_seq_one_letter_code
_entity_poly.pdbx_strand_id
1 'polypeptide(L)'
;MTHEFLQPFYQATLEQQMEWASIDQVLENMDILFLQFENAKVKYAHNARMVNSVHMGWWVLSKYYEESDKNPIYATALLLHPEKRR
;
A
#
# COMPACT_ATOMS: atom_id res chain seq x y z
N MET A 1 6.76 -5.82 17.81
CA MET A 1 6.05 -4.53 17.67
C MET A 1 6.33 -3.87 16.32
N THR A 2 7.54 -3.35 16.04
CA THR A 2 7.89 -2.81 14.70
C THR A 2 8.03 -3.90 13.63
N HIS A 3 8.58 -5.07 13.99
CA HIS A 3 8.71 -6.19 13.05
C HIS A 3 7.36 -6.66 12.48
N GLU A 4 6.34 -6.83 13.32
CA GLU A 4 4.98 -7.17 12.87
C GLU A 4 4.38 -6.12 11.94
N PHE A 5 4.65 -4.84 12.20
CA PHE A 5 4.17 -3.76 11.34
C PHE A 5 4.83 -3.80 9.96
N LEU A 6 6.13 -4.12 9.91
CA LEU A 6 6.94 -4.14 8.69
C LEU A 6 6.80 -5.42 7.87
N GLN A 7 6.22 -6.48 8.44
CA GLN A 7 6.11 -7.78 7.77
C GLN A 7 5.38 -7.71 6.40
N PRO A 8 4.24 -6.99 6.26
CA PRO A 8 3.60 -6.82 4.95
C PRO A 8 4.48 -6.09 3.92
N PHE A 9 5.29 -5.10 4.36
CA PHE A 9 6.21 -4.38 3.48
C PHE A 9 7.32 -5.29 2.96
N TYR A 10 7.82 -6.17 3.81
CA TYR A 10 8.83 -7.15 3.42
C TYR A 10 8.29 -8.12 2.36
N GLN A 11 7.07 -8.64 2.55
CA GLN A 11 6.43 -9.53 1.58
C GLN A 11 6.16 -8.82 0.25
N ALA A 12 5.53 -7.65 0.28
CA ALA A 12 5.27 -6.86 -0.92
C ALA A 12 6.56 -6.53 -1.69
N THR A 13 7.66 -6.25 -0.98
CA THR A 13 8.96 -5.98 -1.62
C THR A 13 9.53 -7.22 -2.32
N LEU A 14 9.42 -8.41 -1.70
CA LEU A 14 9.88 -9.65 -2.33
C LEU A 14 9.08 -9.99 -3.59
N GLU A 15 7.75 -9.84 -3.54
CA GLU A 15 6.87 -10.10 -4.67
C GLU A 15 7.17 -9.16 -5.85
N GLN A 16 7.39 -7.88 -5.56
CA GLN A 16 7.68 -6.85 -6.55
C GLN A 16 9.05 -7.01 -7.24
N GLN A 17 9.99 -7.71 -6.60
CA GLN A 17 11.35 -7.93 -7.16
C GLN A 17 11.39 -9.06 -8.18
N MET A 18 10.31 -9.82 -8.35
CA MET A 18 10.24 -10.93 -9.27
C MET A 18 10.09 -10.46 -10.72
N GLU A 19 10.62 -11.21 -11.67
CA GLU A 19 10.57 -10.88 -13.11
C GLU A 19 9.14 -10.76 -13.67
N TRP A 20 8.19 -11.42 -13.01
CA TRP A 20 6.77 -11.43 -13.35
C TRP A 20 5.93 -10.43 -12.55
N ALA A 21 6.56 -9.51 -11.81
CA ALA A 21 5.87 -8.43 -11.13
C ALA A 21 5.14 -7.54 -12.15
N SER A 22 3.85 -7.34 -11.93
CA SER A 22 2.96 -6.61 -12.83
C SER A 22 2.35 -5.40 -12.14
N ILE A 23 1.95 -4.39 -12.92
CA ILE A 23 1.41 -3.12 -12.39
C ILE A 23 0.17 -3.35 -11.51
N ASP A 24 -0.67 -4.32 -11.83
CA ASP A 24 -1.83 -4.70 -11.03
C ASP A 24 -1.47 -5.28 -9.65
N GLN A 25 -0.45 -6.14 -9.58
CA GLN A 25 0.07 -6.65 -8.29
C GLN A 25 0.63 -5.52 -7.42
N VAL A 26 1.26 -4.51 -8.04
CA VAL A 26 1.72 -3.31 -7.31
C VAL A 26 0.55 -2.61 -6.64
N LEU A 27 -0.57 -2.47 -7.36
CA LEU A 27 -1.75 -1.79 -6.85
C LEU A 27 -2.38 -2.55 -5.69
N GLU A 28 -2.50 -3.87 -5.81
CA GLU A 28 -2.99 -4.71 -4.72
C GLU A 28 -2.09 -4.62 -3.48
N ASN A 29 -0.78 -4.64 -3.68
CA ASN A 29 0.17 -4.46 -2.60
C ASN A 29 0.08 -3.07 -1.96
N MET A 30 -0.14 -2.02 -2.74
CA MET A 30 -0.38 -0.68 -2.21
C MET A 30 -1.67 -0.62 -1.36
N ASP A 31 -2.75 -1.27 -1.79
CA ASP A 31 -4.02 -1.33 -1.04
C ASP A 31 -3.83 -2.05 0.31
N ILE A 32 -3.10 -3.17 0.30
CA ILE A 32 -2.76 -3.94 1.51
C ILE A 32 -1.94 -3.09 2.49
N LEU A 33 -0.92 -2.38 1.99
CA LEU A 33 -0.07 -1.51 2.82
C LEU A 33 -0.86 -0.31 3.36
N PHE A 34 -1.78 0.25 2.59
CA PHE A 34 -2.65 1.33 3.04
C PHE A 34 -3.52 0.88 4.22
N LEU A 35 -4.19 -0.27 4.08
CA LEU A 35 -5.00 -0.87 5.16
C LEU A 35 -4.16 -1.17 6.41
N GLN A 36 -2.93 -1.64 6.25
CA GLN A 36 -2.01 -1.87 7.35
C GLN A 36 -1.70 -0.58 8.12
N PHE A 37 -1.52 0.55 7.44
CA PHE A 37 -1.36 1.85 8.09
C PHE A 37 -2.64 2.28 8.82
N GLU A 38 -3.83 2.02 8.28
CA GLU A 38 -5.09 2.33 8.94
C GLU A 38 -5.28 1.55 10.24
N ASN A 39 -5.02 0.25 10.20
CA ASN A 39 -5.04 -0.60 11.38
C ASN A 39 -3.98 -0.18 12.41
N ALA A 40 -2.80 0.25 11.94
CA ALA A 40 -1.72 0.72 12.79
C ALA A 40 -2.05 2.03 13.52
N LYS A 41 -2.85 2.94 12.92
CA LYS A 41 -3.33 4.16 13.61
C LYS A 41 -4.10 3.81 14.88
N VAL A 42 -4.94 2.78 14.83
CA VAL A 42 -5.71 2.30 15.99
C VAL A 42 -4.82 1.51 16.96
N LYS A 43 -4.05 0.53 16.45
CA LYS A 43 -3.21 -0.37 17.26
C LYS A 43 -2.13 0.37 18.07
N TYR A 44 -1.58 1.45 17.51
CA TYR A 44 -0.46 2.18 18.11
C TYR A 44 -0.84 3.58 18.60
N ALA A 45 -2.12 3.89 18.78
CA ALA A 45 -2.59 5.22 19.20
C ALA A 45 -1.90 5.75 20.47
N HIS A 46 -1.53 4.87 21.41
CA HIS A 46 -0.86 5.22 22.66
C HIS A 46 0.68 5.11 22.62
N ASN A 47 1.27 4.78 21.46
CA ASN A 47 2.72 4.70 21.28
C ASN A 47 3.21 5.94 20.52
N ALA A 48 3.63 6.97 21.27
CA ALA A 48 4.04 8.27 20.74
C ALA A 48 5.12 8.19 19.64
N ARG A 49 6.02 7.19 19.69
CA ARG A 49 7.04 6.99 18.67
C ARG A 49 6.44 6.44 17.37
N MET A 50 5.54 5.46 17.48
CA MET A 50 4.92 4.80 16.33
C MET A 50 3.89 5.68 15.64
N VAL A 51 3.12 6.49 16.38
CA VAL A 51 2.08 7.38 15.81
C VAL A 51 2.65 8.25 14.70
N ASN A 52 3.75 8.95 14.95
CA ASN A 52 4.35 9.84 13.95
C ASN A 52 4.82 9.08 12.70
N SER A 53 5.46 7.91 12.87
CA SER A 53 5.92 7.10 11.75
C SER A 53 4.76 6.52 10.92
N VAL A 54 3.70 6.07 11.58
CA VAL A 54 2.47 5.55 10.93
C VAL A 54 1.76 6.67 10.16
N HIS A 55 1.61 7.84 10.77
CA HIS A 55 1.01 9.00 10.11
C HIS A 55 1.80 9.45 8.88
N MET A 56 3.14 9.50 8.97
CA MET A 56 3.97 9.88 7.83
C MET A 56 3.87 8.87 6.68
N GLY A 57 3.95 7.57 6.98
CA GLY A 57 3.82 6.54 5.94
C GLY A 57 2.44 6.51 5.28
N TRP A 58 1.37 6.66 6.08
CA TRP A 58 0.01 6.80 5.56
C TRP A 58 -0.15 8.04 4.67
N TRP A 59 0.43 9.18 5.06
CA TRP A 59 0.36 10.42 4.28
C TRP A 59 1.05 10.28 2.92
N VAL A 60 2.22 9.63 2.86
CA VAL A 60 2.92 9.37 1.59
C VAL A 60 2.07 8.51 0.67
N LEU A 61 1.51 7.40 1.17
CA LEU A 61 0.63 6.55 0.35
C LEU A 61 -0.64 7.28 -0.10
N SER A 62 -1.26 8.06 0.78
CA SER A 62 -2.41 8.90 0.43
C SER A 62 -2.09 9.87 -0.71
N LYS A 63 -0.88 10.44 -0.73
CA LYS A 63 -0.43 11.28 -1.85
C LYS A 63 -0.24 10.50 -3.14
N TYR A 64 0.27 9.27 -3.06
CA TYR A 64 0.34 8.41 -4.23
C TYR A 64 -1.06 8.12 -4.81
N TYR A 65 -2.07 7.86 -3.98
CA TYR A 65 -3.44 7.67 -4.47
C TYR A 65 -4.04 8.95 -5.08
N GLU A 66 -3.82 10.10 -4.44
CA GLU A 66 -4.28 11.39 -4.95
C GLU A 66 -3.70 11.72 -6.33
N GLU A 67 -2.44 11.35 -6.58
CA GLU A 67 -1.80 11.50 -7.89
C GLU A 67 -2.16 10.37 -8.87
N SER A 68 -2.39 9.14 -8.39
CA SER A 68 -2.82 8.04 -9.25
C SER A 68 -4.22 8.24 -9.81
N ASP A 69 -5.14 8.82 -9.03
CA ASP A 69 -6.49 9.16 -9.48
C ASP A 69 -6.48 10.21 -10.60
N LYS A 70 -5.42 11.02 -10.68
CA LYS A 70 -5.21 12.00 -11.76
C LYS A 70 -4.55 11.37 -12.99
N ASN A 71 -3.92 10.21 -12.86
CA ASN A 71 -3.16 9.59 -13.94
C ASN A 71 -3.94 8.39 -14.56
N PRO A 72 -4.34 8.50 -15.84
CA PRO A 72 -5.17 7.48 -16.50
C PRO A 72 -4.49 6.11 -16.59
N ILE A 73 -3.16 6.02 -16.43
CA ILE A 73 -2.43 4.74 -16.44
C ILE A 73 -2.93 3.80 -15.34
N TYR A 74 -3.19 4.31 -14.13
CA TYR A 74 -3.66 3.49 -13.01
C TYR A 74 -5.10 3.03 -13.18
N ALA A 75 -5.98 3.95 -13.61
CA ALA A 75 -7.35 3.61 -13.96
C ALA A 75 -7.42 2.57 -15.10
N THR A 76 -6.53 2.70 -16.10
CA THR A 76 -6.47 1.79 -17.24
C THR A 76 -5.95 0.40 -16.83
N ALA A 77 -4.95 0.31 -15.95
CA ALA A 77 -4.45 -0.97 -15.46
C ALA A 77 -5.53 -1.79 -14.76
N LEU A 78 -6.33 -1.13 -13.90
CA LEU A 78 -7.49 -1.77 -13.24
C LEU A 78 -8.56 -2.20 -14.25
N LEU A 79 -8.89 -1.34 -15.22
CA LEU A 79 -9.88 -1.63 -16.26
C LEU A 79 -9.48 -2.77 -17.19
N LEU A 80 -8.19 -2.88 -17.52
CA LEU A 80 -7.67 -3.92 -18.41
C LEU A 80 -7.52 -5.27 -17.70
N HIS A 81 -7.47 -5.28 -16.37
CA HIS A 81 -7.31 -6.50 -15.59
C HIS A 81 -8.49 -7.47 -15.82
N PRO A 82 -8.25 -8.70 -16.33
CA PRO A 82 -9.33 -9.63 -16.66
C PRO A 82 -10.17 -10.04 -15.45
N GLU A 83 -9.59 -10.08 -14.25
CA GLU A 83 -10.27 -10.55 -13.04
C GLU A 83 -11.08 -9.44 -12.36
N LYS A 84 -10.71 -8.16 -12.53
CA LYS A 84 -11.43 -7.01 -11.92
C LYS A 84 -12.56 -6.45 -12.78
N ARG A 85 -12.83 -7.06 -13.94
CA ARG A 85 -13.93 -6.69 -14.86
C ARG A 85 -15.28 -7.36 -14.54
N ARG A 86 -15.35 -8.26 -13.57
CA ARG A 86 -16.56 -9.01 -13.21
C ARG A 86 -17.33 -8.39 -12.07
#